data_AF-A0A6J4YL33-F1
#
_entry.id   AF-A0A6J4YL33-F1
#
_cell.length_a   1.000
_cell.length_b   1.000
_cell.length_c   1.000
_cell.angle_alpha   90.00
_cell.angle_beta   90.00
_cell.angle_gamma   90.00
#
_symmetry.space_group_name_H-M   'P 1'
#
loop_
_entity.id
_entity.type
_entity.pdbx_description
1 polymer ?
#
loop_
_entity_poly.entity_id
_entity_poly.type
_entity_poly.pdbx_seq_one_letter_code
_entity_poly.pdbx_strand_id
1 'polypeptide(L)'
;MANTIRNNLSPADQKALKNQTISEKKPGSILADFETLLNFIGPEGIPVSGRRHYFPLRVLPEINAQMTQPLEIDLKRPLQKSYPHINGLYYLLRITGMVYLERTGNKYKLVVDDGLKESWLNLNFTERYFTLLEAWVVRGHIEIAGEFHGFSHSPFMDSHFFLKEVIKKELKVNGNPDAEKSLPYVPGFFALAQMELFGLISVEHLKPAAGKGWNIKWLRPTRFGDAVVNLLTGYFRSEDYYMTNFDPQLPGFGVLQPLAKPLFPEWRNNLAAPETIILNGTYIFRVSIGKSKRWIAVSSSMLFEDLCQTILDAFDFDYDHLYQFQFKDRYGLRQNINHPFMDDEPPWTDDTRIGEAMIHSASQMTFVYDFGDNWEFDVTLERIDPVDENLKEPKIIKSVGEPPEQYRRWEY
;
A
#
# COMPACT_ATOMS: atom_id res chain seq x y z
N MET A 1 -10.27 -10.74 -22.08
CA MET A 1 -10.62 -12.11 -22.53
C MET A 1 -10.36 -13.04 -21.35
N ALA A 2 -11.35 -13.85 -20.94
CA ALA A 2 -11.20 -14.73 -19.77
C ALA A 2 -10.31 -15.93 -20.12
N ASN A 3 -9.01 -15.82 -19.91
CA ASN A 3 -8.13 -16.98 -19.88
C ASN A 3 -8.50 -17.81 -18.66
N THR A 4 -9.10 -18.98 -18.87
CA THR A 4 -9.44 -19.90 -17.79
C THR A 4 -8.15 -20.33 -17.10
N ILE A 5 -7.86 -19.79 -15.91
CA ILE A 5 -6.77 -20.25 -15.04
C ILE A 5 -6.98 -21.75 -14.78
N ARG A 6 -6.25 -22.60 -15.50
CA ARG A 6 -6.33 -24.06 -15.33
C ARG A 6 -5.59 -24.43 -14.05
N ASN A 7 -6.27 -25.18 -13.18
CA ASN A 7 -5.64 -25.67 -11.96
C ASN A 7 -5.71 -27.19 -11.84
N ASN A 8 -4.55 -27.79 -11.56
CA ASN A 8 -4.38 -29.23 -11.35
C ASN A 8 -4.41 -29.55 -9.84
N LEU A 9 -5.50 -29.20 -9.17
CA LEU A 9 -5.67 -29.51 -7.73
C LEU A 9 -5.96 -30.99 -7.52
N SER A 10 -5.27 -31.59 -6.54
CA SER A 10 -5.55 -32.96 -6.11
C SER A 10 -6.98 -33.08 -5.55
N PRO A 11 -7.63 -34.26 -5.63
CA PRO A 11 -8.95 -34.47 -5.01
C PRO A 11 -8.96 -34.16 -3.51
N ALA A 12 -7.85 -34.41 -2.83
CA ALA A 12 -7.69 -34.09 -1.41
C ALA A 12 -7.67 -32.58 -1.16
N ASP A 13 -7.04 -31.78 -2.03
CA ASP A 13 -7.01 -30.31 -1.89
C ASP A 13 -8.38 -29.71 -2.17
N GLN A 14 -9.05 -30.18 -3.22
CA GLN A 14 -10.43 -29.76 -3.52
C GLN A 14 -11.36 -30.04 -2.35
N LYS A 15 -11.24 -31.22 -1.72
CA LYS A 15 -12.03 -31.58 -0.53
C LYS A 15 -11.70 -30.67 0.66
N ALA A 16 -10.42 -30.38 0.91
CA ALA A 16 -10.01 -29.50 1.99
C ALA A 16 -10.57 -28.08 1.83
N LEU A 17 -10.53 -27.54 0.61
CA LEU A 17 -11.05 -26.21 0.29
C LEU A 17 -12.57 -26.16 0.41
N LYS A 18 -13.30 -27.10 -0.20
CA LYS A 18 -14.78 -27.16 -0.16
C LYS A 18 -15.33 -27.37 1.26
N ASN A 19 -14.60 -28.07 2.11
CA ASN A 19 -15.02 -28.30 3.50
C ASN A 19 -14.62 -27.16 4.45
N GLN A 20 -13.82 -26.19 3.99
CA GLN A 20 -13.41 -25.09 4.85
C GLN A 20 -14.55 -24.10 5.01
N THR A 21 -15.07 -23.98 6.23
CA THR A 21 -15.97 -22.88 6.60
C THR A 21 -15.16 -21.59 6.75
N ILE A 22 -15.53 -20.56 5.98
CA ILE A 22 -15.06 -19.19 6.18
C ILE A 22 -16.02 -18.46 7.11
N SER A 23 -15.49 -17.92 8.20
CA SER A 23 -16.26 -17.16 9.19
C SER A 23 -15.36 -16.11 9.83
N GLU A 24 -15.90 -15.28 10.71
CA GLU A 24 -15.15 -14.24 11.42
C GLU A 24 -13.81 -14.72 12.02
N LYS A 25 -13.77 -15.95 12.57
CA LYS A 25 -12.59 -16.52 13.27
C LYS A 25 -12.04 -17.81 12.64
N LYS A 26 -12.42 -18.13 11.40
CA LYS A 26 -11.93 -19.32 10.68
C LYS A 26 -11.72 -18.99 9.20
N PRO A 27 -10.68 -19.52 8.54
CA PRO A 27 -9.68 -20.49 9.01
C PRO A 27 -8.61 -19.91 9.96
N GLY A 28 -8.40 -18.61 9.93
CA GLY A 28 -7.61 -17.87 10.92
C GLY A 28 -8.40 -16.67 11.42
N SER A 29 -7.75 -15.76 12.14
CA SER A 29 -8.38 -14.58 12.73
C SER A 29 -8.43 -13.36 11.80
N ILE A 30 -8.00 -13.49 10.54
CA ILE A 30 -7.85 -12.33 9.64
C ILE A 30 -9.08 -11.43 9.58
N LEU A 31 -10.30 -12.00 9.51
CA LEU A 31 -11.52 -11.20 9.43
C LEU A 31 -11.83 -10.49 10.76
N ALA A 32 -11.78 -11.22 11.88
CA ALA A 32 -11.98 -10.66 13.22
C ALA A 32 -10.99 -9.52 13.51
N ASP A 33 -9.70 -9.75 13.25
CA ASP A 33 -8.65 -8.81 13.60
C ASP A 33 -8.61 -7.60 12.64
N PHE A 34 -8.93 -7.80 11.36
CA PHE A 34 -9.08 -6.71 10.39
C PHE A 34 -10.26 -5.80 10.77
N GLU A 35 -11.40 -6.37 11.12
CA GLU A 35 -12.57 -5.63 11.59
C GLU A 35 -12.28 -4.91 12.91
N THR A 36 -11.56 -5.55 13.83
CA THR A 36 -11.11 -4.93 15.09
C THR A 36 -10.25 -3.71 14.83
N LEU A 37 -9.27 -3.81 13.92
CA LEU A 37 -8.40 -2.69 13.60
C LEU A 37 -9.13 -1.56 12.86
N LEU A 38 -10.06 -1.90 11.95
CA LEU A 38 -10.90 -0.93 11.26
C LEU A 38 -11.76 -0.13 12.26
N ASN A 39 -12.38 -0.82 13.23
CA ASN A 39 -13.17 -0.19 14.28
C ASN A 39 -12.33 0.63 15.26
N PHE A 40 -11.08 0.19 15.54
CA PHE A 40 -10.14 0.95 16.37
C PHE A 40 -9.78 2.31 15.75
N ILE A 41 -9.61 2.37 14.42
CA ILE A 41 -9.36 3.64 13.71
C ILE A 41 -10.57 4.57 13.82
N GLY A 42 -11.78 4.00 13.68
CA GLY A 42 -13.04 4.72 13.86
C GLY A 42 -13.32 5.76 12.75
N PRO A 43 -14.51 6.39 12.78
CA PRO A 43 -14.93 7.37 11.75
C PRO A 43 -14.11 8.65 11.80
N GLU A 44 -13.65 9.04 12.99
CA GLU A 44 -12.76 10.18 13.12
C GLU A 44 -11.42 9.88 12.45
N GLY A 45 -10.92 8.65 12.51
CA GLY A 45 -9.56 8.29 12.12
C GLY A 45 -8.56 8.45 13.27
N ILE A 46 -7.31 8.06 13.03
CA ILE A 46 -6.25 8.06 14.05
C ILE A 46 -4.98 8.76 13.58
N PRO A 47 -4.34 9.62 14.40
CA PRO A 47 -3.07 10.24 14.04
C PRO A 47 -1.98 9.20 13.79
N VAL A 48 -1.14 9.43 12.78
CA VAL A 48 -0.03 8.55 12.43
C VAL A 48 1.33 9.24 12.57
N SER A 49 2.37 8.42 12.70
CA SER A 49 3.74 8.88 12.99
C SER A 49 4.56 9.12 11.71
N GLY A 50 5.28 10.26 11.68
CA GLY A 50 6.43 10.54 10.81
C GLY A 50 6.31 10.12 9.34
N ARG A 51 7.46 9.78 8.75
CA ARG A 51 7.64 9.49 7.31
C ARG A 51 6.97 8.18 6.83
N ARG A 52 6.71 7.24 7.75
CA ARG A 52 6.12 5.93 7.44
C ARG A 52 4.61 5.85 7.70
N HIS A 53 4.04 6.86 8.35
CA HIS A 53 2.61 6.93 8.66
C HIS A 53 2.08 5.70 9.43
N TYR A 54 2.91 5.13 10.30
CA TYR A 54 2.54 4.01 11.17
C TYR A 54 1.78 4.48 12.41
N PHE A 55 1.04 3.56 13.03
CA PHE A 55 0.42 3.79 14.33
C PHE A 55 1.46 4.25 15.36
N PRO A 56 1.16 5.29 16.15
CA PRO A 56 2.06 5.77 17.19
C PRO A 56 2.35 4.68 18.25
N LEU A 57 3.57 4.66 18.79
CA LEU A 57 3.99 3.66 19.80
C LEU A 57 3.00 3.53 20.97
N ARG A 58 2.42 4.65 21.40
CA ARG A 58 1.50 4.69 22.56
C ARG A 58 0.20 3.90 22.36
N VAL A 59 -0.28 3.73 21.12
CA VAL A 59 -1.56 3.05 20.85
C VAL A 59 -1.39 1.56 20.54
N LEU A 60 -0.17 1.11 20.22
CA LEU A 60 0.10 -0.28 19.85
C LEU A 60 -0.30 -1.29 20.93
N PRO A 61 -0.05 -1.07 22.24
CA PRO A 61 -0.50 -1.99 23.28
C PRO A 61 -2.02 -2.13 23.33
N GLU A 62 -2.76 -1.03 23.11
CA GLU A 62 -4.22 -1.02 23.11
C GLU A 62 -4.80 -1.78 21.92
N ILE A 63 -4.22 -1.60 20.72
CA ILE A 63 -4.56 -2.38 19.54
C ILE A 63 -4.26 -3.86 19.78
N ASN A 64 -3.06 -4.18 20.25
CA ASN A 64 -2.61 -5.55 20.48
C ASN A 64 -3.53 -6.30 21.44
N ALA A 65 -3.96 -5.65 22.53
CA ALA A 65 -4.85 -6.25 23.53
C ALA A 65 -6.24 -6.63 22.98
N GLN A 66 -6.67 -6.02 21.87
CA GLN A 66 -7.96 -6.31 21.24
C GLN A 66 -7.89 -7.38 20.15
N MET A 67 -6.68 -7.75 19.70
CA MET A 67 -6.49 -8.80 18.71
C MET A 67 -6.96 -10.16 19.26
N THR A 68 -7.37 -11.07 18.38
CA THR A 68 -7.80 -12.42 18.75
C THR A 68 -6.69 -13.19 19.48
N GLN A 69 -5.42 -12.95 19.11
CA GLN A 69 -4.25 -13.46 19.81
C GLN A 69 -3.25 -12.31 20.04
N PRO A 70 -3.36 -11.59 21.18
CA PRO A 70 -2.42 -10.53 21.53
C PRO A 70 -0.99 -11.07 21.61
N LEU A 71 -0.04 -10.37 20.99
CA LEU A 71 1.36 -10.76 21.00
C LEU A 71 2.07 -10.20 22.23
N GLU A 72 2.60 -11.07 23.09
CA GLU A 72 3.50 -10.67 24.18
C GLU A 72 4.91 -10.37 23.63
N ILE A 73 5.45 -9.20 23.98
CA ILE A 73 6.80 -8.77 23.61
C ILE A 73 7.51 -8.11 24.79
N ASP A 74 8.83 -8.27 24.90
CA ASP A 74 9.66 -7.64 25.94
C ASP A 74 10.67 -6.65 25.33
N LEU A 75 10.19 -5.80 24.43
CA LEU A 75 10.99 -4.75 23.81
C LEU A 75 10.80 -3.43 24.57
N LYS A 76 11.89 -2.70 24.85
CA LYS A 76 11.84 -1.38 25.52
C LYS A 76 11.07 -0.32 24.74
N ARG A 77 11.07 -0.42 23.41
CA ARG A 77 10.46 0.58 22.52
C ARG A 77 9.87 -0.10 21.28
N PRO A 78 8.77 -0.84 21.44
CA PRO A 78 8.18 -1.61 20.35
C PRO A 78 7.51 -0.68 19.34
N LEU A 79 7.97 -0.74 18.10
CA LEU A 79 7.35 -0.01 16.98
C LEU A 79 6.29 -0.90 16.33
N GLN A 80 5.51 -0.39 15.36
CA GLN A 80 4.47 -1.19 14.70
C GLN A 80 5.00 -2.52 14.15
N LYS A 81 6.18 -2.53 13.53
CA LYS A 81 6.86 -3.76 13.06
C LYS A 81 7.19 -4.78 14.15
N SER A 82 7.27 -4.35 15.41
CA SER A 82 7.44 -5.25 16.55
C SER A 82 6.18 -6.06 16.86
N TYR A 83 5.05 -5.69 16.26
CA TYR A 83 3.77 -6.41 16.28
C TYR A 83 3.41 -6.86 14.86
N PRO A 84 3.97 -7.98 14.38
CA PRO A 84 3.87 -8.35 12.97
C PRO A 84 2.43 -8.55 12.47
N HIS A 85 1.52 -9.05 13.31
CA HIS A 85 0.09 -9.15 12.97
C HIS A 85 -0.56 -7.78 12.75
N ILE A 86 -0.31 -6.81 13.64
CA ILE A 86 -0.79 -5.43 13.47
C ILE A 86 -0.20 -4.81 12.21
N ASN A 87 1.08 -5.07 11.93
CA ASN A 87 1.72 -4.58 10.71
C ASN A 87 1.12 -5.19 9.44
N GLY A 88 0.79 -6.48 9.46
CA GLY A 88 0.09 -7.20 8.39
C GLY A 88 -1.30 -6.64 8.12
N LEU A 89 -2.08 -6.39 9.17
CA LEU A 89 -3.42 -5.80 9.09
C LEU A 89 -3.37 -4.35 8.59
N TYR A 90 -2.42 -3.54 9.09
CA TYR A 90 -2.19 -2.18 8.59
C TYR A 90 -1.91 -2.19 7.08
N TYR A 91 -1.03 -3.10 6.63
CA TYR A 91 -0.74 -3.26 5.22
C TYR A 91 -2.00 -3.58 4.41
N LEU A 92 -2.82 -4.54 4.88
CA LEU A 92 -4.07 -4.91 4.22
C LEU A 92 -5.06 -3.74 4.15
N LEU A 93 -5.19 -2.95 5.22
CA LEU A 93 -6.03 -1.75 5.21
C LEU A 93 -5.57 -0.76 4.14
N ARG A 94 -4.25 -0.56 4.00
CA ARG A 94 -3.67 0.32 2.98
C ARG A 94 -3.90 -0.21 1.57
N ILE A 95 -3.53 -1.46 1.28
CA ILE A 95 -3.58 -1.99 -0.09
C ILE A 95 -5.00 -2.24 -0.60
N THR A 96 -5.95 -2.51 0.30
CA THR A 96 -7.39 -2.59 -0.06
C THR A 96 -7.99 -1.22 -0.38
N GLY A 97 -7.37 -0.13 0.09
CA GLY A 97 -7.91 1.22 0.00
C GLY A 97 -8.93 1.57 1.08
N MET A 98 -9.24 0.63 2.00
CA MET A 98 -10.18 0.81 3.11
C MET A 98 -9.82 2.00 4.00
N VAL A 99 -8.54 2.38 4.00
CA VAL A 99 -8.06 3.59 4.66
C VAL A 99 -7.20 4.42 3.72
N TYR A 100 -7.20 5.73 3.93
CA TYR A 100 -6.31 6.67 3.26
C TYR A 100 -5.67 7.62 4.26
N LEU A 101 -4.65 8.35 3.80
CA LEU A 101 -3.96 9.36 4.61
C LEU A 101 -4.55 10.73 4.36
N GLU A 102 -5.21 11.27 5.38
CA GLU A 102 -5.65 12.66 5.39
C GLU A 102 -4.59 13.53 6.04
N ARG A 103 -4.33 14.70 5.46
CA ARG A 103 -3.41 15.68 6.04
C ARG A 103 -4.19 16.72 6.83
N THR A 104 -3.85 16.90 8.10
CA THR A 104 -4.37 17.95 8.97
C THR A 104 -3.22 18.88 9.38
N GLY A 105 -3.05 20.00 8.66
CA GLY A 105 -1.91 20.90 8.84
C GLY A 105 -0.58 20.22 8.46
N ASN A 106 0.32 20.03 9.43
CA ASN A 106 1.60 19.32 9.23
C ASN A 106 1.59 17.87 9.72
N LYS A 107 0.43 17.36 10.14
CA LYS A 107 0.27 16.00 10.63
C LYS A 107 -0.61 15.20 9.68
N TYR A 108 -0.50 13.87 9.78
CA TYR A 108 -1.33 12.95 9.04
C TYR A 108 -2.21 12.14 9.98
N LYS A 109 -3.40 11.80 9.48
CA LYS A 109 -4.37 10.92 10.09
C LYS A 109 -4.66 9.79 9.11
N LEU A 110 -4.79 8.57 9.63
CA LEU A 110 -5.31 7.44 8.89
C LEU A 110 -6.84 7.44 9.06
N VAL A 111 -7.57 7.53 7.97
CA VAL A 111 -9.03 7.70 7.94
C VAL A 111 -9.65 6.53 7.20
N VAL A 112 -10.79 6.04 7.67
CA VAL A 112 -11.57 4.99 6.99
C VAL A 112 -12.35 5.61 5.84
N ASP A 113 -12.34 4.95 4.68
CA ASP A 113 -13.18 5.32 3.54
C ASP A 113 -14.61 4.80 3.75
N ASP A 114 -15.57 5.71 3.92
CA ASP A 114 -16.96 5.36 4.26
C ASP A 114 -17.66 4.58 3.14
N GLY A 115 -17.41 4.93 1.87
CA GLY A 115 -18.00 4.22 0.73
C GLY A 115 -17.48 2.80 0.61
N LEU A 116 -16.17 2.61 0.82
CA LEU A 116 -15.59 1.26 0.88
C LEU A 116 -16.02 0.51 2.13
N LYS A 117 -16.20 1.18 3.27
CA LYS A 117 -16.73 0.54 4.49
C LYS A 117 -18.14 0.01 4.27
N GLU A 118 -19.01 0.77 3.61
CA GLU A 118 -20.35 0.30 3.24
C GLU A 118 -20.27 -0.91 2.30
N SER A 119 -19.44 -0.83 1.25
CA SER A 119 -19.20 -1.96 0.35
C SER A 119 -18.72 -3.20 1.11
N TRP A 120 -17.74 -3.05 2.01
CA TRP A 120 -17.20 -4.12 2.86
C TRP A 120 -18.27 -4.77 3.74
N LEU A 121 -19.15 -3.97 4.35
CA LEU A 121 -20.21 -4.47 5.21
C LEU A 121 -21.24 -5.31 4.45
N ASN A 122 -21.46 -5.01 3.16
CA ASN A 122 -22.36 -5.77 2.28
C ASN A 122 -21.76 -7.10 1.79
N LEU A 123 -20.45 -7.33 1.96
CA LEU A 123 -19.81 -8.59 1.62
C LEU A 123 -20.05 -9.66 2.69
N ASN A 124 -20.26 -10.91 2.25
CA ASN A 124 -20.27 -12.06 3.14
C ASN A 124 -18.84 -12.46 3.58
N PHE A 125 -18.71 -13.36 4.56
CA PHE A 125 -17.38 -13.72 5.09
C PHE A 125 -16.43 -14.32 4.05
N THR A 126 -16.94 -15.13 3.11
CA THR A 126 -16.13 -15.68 2.01
C THR A 126 -15.61 -14.56 1.12
N GLU A 127 -16.46 -13.62 0.73
CA GLU A 127 -16.10 -12.46 -0.09
C GLU A 127 -15.08 -11.55 0.61
N ARG A 128 -15.26 -11.28 1.91
CA ARG A 128 -14.30 -10.53 2.73
C ARG A 128 -12.94 -11.23 2.81
N TYR A 129 -12.94 -12.54 3.05
CA TYR A 129 -11.70 -13.32 3.15
C TYR A 129 -10.92 -13.28 1.84
N PHE A 130 -11.60 -13.52 0.72
CA PHE A 130 -10.96 -13.52 -0.59
C PHE A 130 -10.58 -12.12 -1.06
N THR A 131 -11.29 -11.07 -0.67
CA THR A 131 -10.86 -9.68 -0.88
C THR A 131 -9.49 -9.44 -0.23
N LEU A 132 -9.33 -9.81 1.04
CA LEU A 132 -8.05 -9.62 1.74
C LEU A 132 -6.94 -10.51 1.18
N LEU A 133 -7.27 -11.76 0.82
CA LEU A 133 -6.30 -12.68 0.22
C LEU A 133 -5.82 -12.17 -1.13
N GLU A 134 -6.74 -11.71 -1.98
CA GLU A 134 -6.41 -11.14 -3.29
C GLU A 134 -5.62 -9.82 -3.15
N ALA A 135 -5.96 -8.99 -2.16
CA ALA A 135 -5.18 -7.79 -1.86
C ALA A 135 -3.72 -8.10 -1.49
N TRP A 136 -3.47 -9.24 -0.84
CA TRP A 136 -2.12 -9.69 -0.53
C TRP A 136 -1.42 -10.38 -1.70
N VAL A 137 -2.13 -11.22 -2.45
CA VAL A 137 -1.56 -12.07 -3.52
C VAL A 137 -1.33 -11.29 -4.81
N VAL A 138 -2.35 -10.54 -5.24
CA VAL A 138 -2.42 -9.92 -6.58
C VAL A 138 -2.01 -8.46 -6.52
N ARG A 139 -2.59 -7.70 -5.57
CA ARG A 139 -2.29 -6.27 -5.41
C ARG A 139 -1.03 -6.02 -4.59
N GLY A 140 -0.42 -7.06 -4.04
CA GLY A 140 0.54 -6.91 -2.98
C GLY A 140 1.86 -6.29 -3.44
N HIS A 141 2.23 -5.13 -2.86
CA HIS A 141 3.42 -4.38 -3.26
C HIS A 141 4.31 -4.05 -2.05
N ILE A 142 5.61 -4.32 -2.18
CA ILE A 142 6.58 -4.19 -1.07
C ILE A 142 6.75 -2.75 -0.57
N GLU A 143 6.51 -1.76 -1.42
CA GLU A 143 6.59 -0.33 -1.03
C GLU A 143 5.58 0.05 0.07
N ILE A 144 4.39 -0.58 0.05
CA ILE A 144 3.34 -0.31 1.05
C ILE A 144 3.69 -0.97 2.38
N ALA A 145 4.27 -2.16 2.35
CA ALA A 145 4.72 -2.87 3.55
C ALA A 145 5.84 -2.10 4.27
N GLY A 146 6.64 -1.32 3.55
CA GLY A 146 7.73 -0.51 4.10
C GLY A 146 8.91 -1.34 4.62
N GLU A 147 8.98 -2.61 4.24
CA GLU A 147 10.00 -3.59 4.61
C GLU A 147 10.58 -4.23 3.34
N PHE A 148 11.82 -3.87 3.00
CA PHE A 148 12.54 -4.46 1.87
C PHE A 148 13.46 -5.59 2.37
N HIS A 149 13.02 -6.84 2.31
CA HIS A 149 13.85 -7.99 2.70
C HIS A 149 13.65 -9.26 1.85
N GLY A 150 12.86 -9.18 0.77
CA GLY A 150 12.49 -10.32 -0.08
C GLY A 150 13.31 -10.44 -1.37
N PHE A 151 13.28 -11.62 -2.01
CA PHE A 151 13.84 -11.83 -3.35
C PHE A 151 12.85 -11.41 -4.45
N SER A 152 11.56 -11.26 -4.11
CA SER A 152 10.48 -10.92 -5.04
C SER A 152 9.88 -9.54 -4.75
N HIS A 153 9.35 -8.90 -5.80
CA HIS A 153 8.53 -7.69 -5.69
C HIS A 153 7.15 -7.96 -5.04
N SER A 154 6.72 -9.23 -4.96
CA SER A 154 5.45 -9.65 -4.35
C SER A 154 5.67 -10.30 -2.97
N PRO A 155 5.14 -9.73 -1.87
CA PRO A 155 5.25 -10.31 -0.53
C PRO A 155 4.65 -11.72 -0.39
N PHE A 156 3.69 -12.07 -1.25
CA PHE A 156 3.11 -13.40 -1.23
C PHE A 156 4.02 -14.45 -1.91
N MET A 157 4.82 -14.08 -2.90
CA MET A 157 5.73 -15.03 -3.56
C MET A 157 6.76 -15.62 -2.60
N ASP A 158 7.31 -14.80 -1.71
CA ASP A 158 8.21 -15.28 -0.66
C ASP A 158 7.49 -16.21 0.33
N SER A 159 6.21 -15.93 0.61
CA SER A 159 5.35 -16.78 1.46
C SER A 159 5.04 -18.12 0.80
N HIS A 160 4.73 -18.10 -0.50
CA HIS A 160 4.49 -19.30 -1.32
C HIS A 160 5.72 -20.20 -1.32
N PHE A 161 6.89 -19.64 -1.62
CA PHE A 161 8.17 -20.37 -1.58
C PHE A 161 8.44 -20.93 -0.18
N PHE A 162 8.27 -20.12 0.86
CA PHE A 162 8.54 -20.55 2.23
C PHE A 162 7.63 -21.71 2.69
N LEU A 163 6.33 -21.64 2.36
CA LEU A 163 5.39 -22.73 2.65
C LEU A 163 5.78 -24.02 1.93
N LYS A 164 6.17 -23.92 0.66
CA LYS A 164 6.49 -25.06 -0.21
C LYS A 164 7.82 -25.71 0.09
N GLU A 165 8.85 -24.89 0.23
CA GLU A 165 10.24 -25.36 0.17
C GLU A 165 10.92 -25.35 1.54
N VAL A 166 10.44 -24.54 2.50
CA VAL A 166 11.11 -24.37 3.79
C VAL A 166 10.37 -25.10 4.91
N ILE A 167 9.08 -24.81 5.14
CA ILE A 167 8.35 -25.49 6.24
C ILE A 167 8.07 -26.96 5.88
N LYS A 168 7.58 -27.22 4.67
CA LYS A 168 7.14 -28.54 4.15
C LYS A 168 6.05 -29.23 4.98
N LYS A 169 6.35 -29.66 6.20
CA LYS A 169 5.42 -30.31 7.15
C LYS A 169 5.39 -29.61 8.51
N GLU A 170 6.56 -29.35 9.05
CA GLU A 170 6.74 -28.55 10.26
C GLU A 170 8.17 -28.03 10.34
N LEU A 171 8.34 -26.86 10.95
CA LEU A 171 9.64 -26.25 11.19
C LEU A 171 9.75 -25.90 12.67
N LYS A 172 10.73 -26.51 13.35
CA LYS A 172 11.15 -26.10 14.69
C LYS A 172 12.00 -24.86 14.57
N VAL A 173 11.58 -23.79 15.24
CA VAL A 173 12.30 -22.51 15.24
C VAL A 173 13.18 -22.40 16.48
N ASN A 174 12.57 -22.51 17.67
CA ASN A 174 13.32 -22.41 18.92
C ASN A 174 14.40 -23.49 19.05
N GLY A 175 15.65 -23.05 19.20
CA GLY A 175 16.84 -23.90 19.27
C GLY A 175 17.34 -24.39 17.92
N ASN A 176 16.84 -23.82 16.81
CA ASN A 176 17.34 -24.04 15.46
C ASN A 176 18.02 -22.74 14.96
N PRO A 177 19.36 -22.63 15.03
CA PRO A 177 20.07 -21.40 14.69
C PRO A 177 19.81 -20.90 13.27
N ASP A 178 19.64 -21.81 12.30
CA ASP A 178 19.40 -21.44 10.91
C ASP A 178 18.01 -20.82 10.74
N ALA A 179 16.98 -21.41 11.36
CA ALA A 179 15.63 -20.86 11.36
C ALA A 179 15.56 -19.53 12.11
N GLU A 180 16.13 -19.43 13.31
CA GLU A 180 16.14 -18.20 14.12
C GLU A 180 16.84 -17.04 13.40
N LYS A 181 17.89 -17.34 12.62
CA LYS A 181 18.62 -16.34 11.83
C LYS A 181 17.90 -15.96 10.54
N SER A 182 17.27 -16.92 9.84
CA SER A 182 16.70 -16.70 8.51
C SER A 182 15.28 -16.13 8.52
N LEU A 183 14.41 -16.58 9.43
CA LEU A 183 12.99 -16.20 9.45
C LEU A 183 12.71 -14.70 9.51
N PRO A 184 13.49 -13.87 10.24
CA PRO A 184 13.29 -12.43 10.24
C PRO A 184 13.48 -11.77 8.86
N TYR A 185 14.19 -12.44 7.94
CA TYR A 185 14.47 -11.94 6.60
C TYR A 185 13.61 -12.63 5.54
N VAL A 186 13.54 -13.97 5.57
CA VAL A 186 12.78 -14.76 4.59
C VAL A 186 11.94 -15.81 5.34
N PRO A 187 10.60 -15.72 5.28
CA PRO A 187 9.82 -14.75 4.49
C PRO A 187 9.67 -13.40 5.22
N GLY A 188 10.26 -13.26 6.42
CA GLY A 188 10.07 -12.11 7.29
C GLY A 188 8.89 -12.31 8.25
N PHE A 189 8.94 -11.65 9.41
CA PHE A 189 7.86 -11.74 10.40
C PHE A 189 6.53 -11.18 9.90
N PHE A 190 6.57 -10.18 9.03
CA PHE A 190 5.39 -9.66 8.36
C PHE A 190 4.63 -10.75 7.59
N ALA A 191 5.32 -11.47 6.70
CA ALA A 191 4.73 -12.54 5.91
C ALA A 191 4.27 -13.72 6.78
N LEU A 192 5.05 -14.07 7.81
CA LEU A 192 4.67 -15.10 8.78
C LEU A 192 3.35 -14.78 9.49
N ALA A 193 3.19 -13.54 9.97
CA ALA A 193 1.96 -13.13 10.62
C ALA A 193 0.78 -13.11 9.65
N GLN A 194 0.97 -12.68 8.41
CA GLN A 194 -0.06 -12.78 7.37
C GLN A 194 -0.49 -14.23 7.16
N MET A 195 0.45 -15.16 6.97
CA MET A 195 0.12 -16.58 6.82
C MET A 195 -0.67 -17.14 8.00
N GLU A 196 -0.34 -16.74 9.23
CA GLU A 196 -1.08 -17.14 10.43
C GLU A 196 -2.49 -16.51 10.48
N LEU A 197 -2.61 -15.21 10.23
CA LEU A 197 -3.90 -14.49 10.18
C LEU A 197 -4.86 -15.16 9.19
N PHE A 198 -4.37 -15.50 8.00
CA PHE A 198 -5.16 -16.18 6.97
C PHE A 198 -5.42 -17.68 7.28
N GLY A 199 -4.85 -18.24 8.34
CA GLY A 199 -4.99 -19.65 8.71
C GLY A 199 -4.23 -20.60 7.77
N LEU A 200 -3.24 -20.10 7.03
CA LEU A 200 -2.40 -20.91 6.15
C LEU A 200 -1.37 -21.73 6.95
N ILE A 201 -0.93 -21.19 8.08
CA ILE A 201 -0.07 -21.88 9.05
C ILE A 201 -0.67 -21.80 10.44
N SER A 202 -0.22 -22.71 11.31
CA SER A 202 -0.33 -22.59 12.75
C SER A 202 1.04 -22.26 13.34
N VAL A 203 1.07 -21.32 14.27
CA VAL A 203 2.28 -20.92 15.00
C VAL A 203 2.12 -21.35 16.46
N GLU A 204 3.10 -22.07 16.97
CA GLU A 204 3.21 -22.35 18.40
C GLU A 204 4.12 -21.30 19.02
N HIS A 205 3.53 -20.40 19.81
CA HIS A 205 4.20 -19.25 20.41
C HIS A 205 4.95 -19.64 21.70
N LEU A 206 6.03 -18.91 21.98
CA LEU A 206 6.71 -18.90 23.27
C LEU A 206 6.51 -17.55 23.94
N LYS A 207 6.68 -17.51 25.27
CA LYS A 207 6.84 -16.24 25.97
C LYS A 207 8.05 -15.49 25.41
N PRO A 208 8.00 -14.14 25.34
CA PRO A 208 9.13 -13.37 24.87
C PRO A 208 10.33 -13.61 25.78
N ALA A 209 11.50 -13.82 25.18
CA ALA A 209 12.76 -13.77 25.91
C ALA A 209 13.11 -12.31 26.25
N ALA A 210 13.96 -12.11 27.26
CA ALA A 210 14.32 -10.78 27.73
C ALA A 210 14.86 -9.90 26.58
N GLY A 211 14.25 -8.73 26.36
CA GLY A 211 14.65 -7.83 25.28
C GLY A 211 14.27 -8.29 23.86
N LYS A 212 13.40 -9.29 23.71
CA LYS A 212 13.00 -9.86 22.40
C LYS A 212 11.53 -9.60 22.07
N GLY A 213 11.24 -9.59 20.76
CA GLY A 213 9.89 -9.50 20.22
C GLY A 213 9.24 -10.88 20.09
N TRP A 214 8.53 -11.10 18.99
CA TRP A 214 7.83 -12.36 18.69
C TRP A 214 8.75 -13.58 18.82
N ASN A 215 8.37 -14.53 19.68
CA ASN A 215 9.13 -15.75 19.93
C ASN A 215 8.34 -16.97 19.47
N ILE A 216 8.93 -17.74 18.54
CA ILE A 216 8.26 -18.84 17.84
C ILE A 216 8.91 -20.16 18.21
N LYS A 217 8.10 -21.15 18.59
CA LYS A 217 8.56 -22.54 18.84
C LYS A 217 8.49 -23.38 17.58
N TRP A 218 7.32 -23.41 16.95
CA TRP A 218 7.02 -24.24 15.80
C TRP A 218 6.14 -23.53 14.79
N LEU A 219 6.37 -23.84 13.52
CA LEU A 219 5.52 -23.46 12.39
C LEU A 219 5.03 -24.73 11.70
N ARG A 220 3.73 -24.81 11.38
CA ARG A 220 3.15 -25.95 10.66
C ARG A 220 2.14 -25.47 9.62
N PRO A 221 2.22 -25.90 8.34
CA PRO A 221 1.19 -25.61 7.36
C PRO A 221 -0.13 -26.26 7.82
N THR A 222 -1.24 -25.55 7.63
CA THR A 222 -2.55 -26.17 7.83
C THR A 222 -2.95 -26.93 6.58
N ARG A 223 -3.86 -27.91 6.71
CA ARG A 223 -4.37 -28.64 5.55
C ARG A 223 -5.04 -27.70 4.53
N PHE A 224 -5.72 -26.68 5.03
CA PHE A 224 -6.32 -25.61 4.23
C PHE A 224 -5.24 -24.74 3.56
N GLY A 225 -4.19 -24.35 4.30
CA GLY A 225 -3.07 -23.57 3.79
C GLY A 225 -2.38 -24.24 2.61
N ASP A 226 -2.03 -25.52 2.73
CA ASP A 226 -1.44 -26.29 1.62
C ASP A 226 -2.33 -26.27 0.39
N ALA A 227 -3.65 -26.43 0.58
CA ALA A 227 -4.61 -26.44 -0.51
C ALA A 227 -4.76 -25.05 -1.16
N VAL A 228 -4.71 -23.96 -0.39
CA VAL A 228 -4.72 -22.58 -0.91
C VAL A 228 -3.45 -22.28 -1.70
N VAL A 229 -2.27 -22.67 -1.20
CA VAL A 229 -1.01 -22.48 -1.94
C VAL A 229 -1.02 -23.27 -3.25
N ASN A 230 -1.53 -24.50 -3.24
CA ASN A 230 -1.74 -25.28 -4.46
C ASN A 230 -2.74 -24.60 -5.40
N LEU A 231 -3.81 -24.02 -4.85
CA LEU A 231 -4.81 -23.29 -5.62
C LEU A 231 -4.12 -22.15 -6.39
N LEU A 232 -3.40 -21.30 -5.68
CA LEU A 232 -2.77 -20.09 -6.22
C LEU A 232 -1.58 -20.36 -7.15
N THR A 233 -0.99 -21.56 -7.11
CA THR A 233 0.08 -21.95 -8.07
C THR A 233 -0.40 -21.88 -9.53
N GLY A 234 -1.71 -22.04 -9.79
CA GLY A 234 -2.29 -21.83 -11.11
C GLY A 234 -2.22 -20.37 -11.58
N TYR A 235 -2.44 -19.42 -10.66
CA TYR A 235 -2.35 -17.98 -10.96
C TYR A 235 -0.91 -17.55 -11.27
N PHE A 236 0.10 -17.98 -10.49
CA PHE A 236 1.51 -17.64 -10.78
C PHE A 236 2.05 -18.19 -12.11
N ARG A 237 1.29 -19.07 -12.78
CA ARG A 237 1.60 -19.61 -14.10
C ARG A 237 0.70 -19.05 -15.20
N SER A 238 -0.24 -18.17 -14.88
CA SER A 238 -1.16 -17.57 -15.85
C SER A 238 -0.62 -16.26 -16.41
N GLU A 239 -1.15 -15.86 -17.56
CA GLU A 239 -0.90 -14.53 -18.14
C GLU A 239 -1.35 -13.41 -17.19
N ASP A 240 -2.42 -13.62 -16.42
CA ASP A 240 -2.92 -12.62 -15.47
C ASP A 240 -1.87 -12.23 -14.44
N TYR A 241 -1.02 -13.17 -13.99
CA TYR A 241 0.08 -12.84 -13.08
C TYR A 241 1.08 -11.88 -13.74
N TYR A 242 1.48 -12.13 -14.98
CA TYR A 242 2.36 -11.20 -15.70
C TYR A 242 1.69 -9.85 -15.90
N MET A 243 0.44 -9.82 -16.36
CA MET A 243 -0.28 -8.56 -16.55
C MET A 243 -0.37 -7.75 -15.26
N THR A 244 -0.76 -8.38 -14.15
CA THR A 244 -0.97 -7.67 -12.87
C THR A 244 0.31 -7.33 -12.13
N ASN A 245 1.42 -8.05 -12.34
CA ASN A 245 2.68 -7.82 -11.64
C ASN A 245 3.61 -6.84 -12.37
N PHE A 246 3.33 -6.52 -13.64
CA PHE A 246 4.08 -5.54 -14.44
C PHE A 246 3.27 -4.29 -14.80
N ASP A 247 1.97 -4.25 -14.48
CA ASP A 247 1.15 -3.03 -14.60
C ASP A 247 1.47 -2.07 -13.43
N PRO A 248 1.77 -0.79 -13.71
CA PRO A 248 1.98 0.21 -12.66
C PRO A 248 0.71 0.52 -11.84
N GLN A 249 -0.48 0.21 -12.37
CA GLN A 249 -1.75 0.40 -11.68
C GLN A 249 -2.19 -0.86 -10.95
N LEU A 250 -2.70 -0.69 -9.73
CA LEU A 250 -3.27 -1.81 -8.99
C LEU A 250 -4.52 -2.34 -9.69
N PRO A 251 -4.60 -3.65 -9.96
CA PRO A 251 -5.80 -4.23 -10.56
C PRO A 251 -6.99 -4.12 -9.61
N GLY A 252 -8.18 -4.03 -10.22
CA GLY A 252 -9.45 -4.17 -9.50
C GLY A 252 -9.60 -5.56 -8.87
N PHE A 253 -10.53 -5.69 -7.94
CA PHE A 253 -10.82 -6.97 -7.30
C PHE A 253 -11.60 -7.92 -8.22
N GLY A 254 -11.36 -9.22 -8.08
CA GLY A 254 -11.95 -10.31 -8.84
C GLY A 254 -10.96 -11.12 -9.67
N VAL A 255 -9.65 -10.84 -9.61
CA VAL A 255 -8.63 -11.53 -10.43
C VAL A 255 -8.56 -13.03 -10.09
N LEU A 256 -8.69 -13.39 -8.81
CA LEU A 256 -8.66 -14.78 -8.36
C LEU A 256 -10.05 -15.45 -8.36
N GLN A 257 -11.14 -14.71 -8.64
CA GLN A 257 -12.49 -15.28 -8.66
C GLN A 257 -12.63 -16.49 -9.60
N PRO A 258 -12.17 -16.45 -10.86
CA PRO A 258 -12.32 -17.58 -11.78
C PRO A 258 -11.69 -18.88 -11.24
N LEU A 259 -10.61 -18.73 -10.48
CA LEU A 259 -9.87 -19.83 -9.85
C LEU A 259 -10.57 -20.37 -8.60
N ALA A 260 -11.10 -19.49 -7.75
CA ALA A 260 -11.66 -19.86 -6.44
C ALA A 260 -13.16 -20.23 -6.49
N LYS A 261 -13.94 -19.63 -7.39
CA LYS A 261 -15.41 -19.77 -7.47
C LYS A 261 -15.92 -21.22 -7.60
N PRO A 262 -15.25 -22.15 -8.31
CA PRO A 262 -15.68 -23.56 -8.32
C PRO A 262 -15.60 -24.26 -6.95
N LEU A 263 -14.83 -23.71 -6.01
CA LEU A 263 -14.62 -24.24 -4.67
C LEU A 263 -15.35 -23.41 -3.60
N PHE A 264 -15.58 -22.13 -3.87
CA PHE A 264 -16.24 -21.16 -2.99
C PHE A 264 -17.34 -20.39 -3.75
N PRO A 265 -18.50 -21.02 -4.02
CA PRO A 265 -19.58 -20.43 -4.80
C PRO A 265 -20.27 -19.24 -4.11
N GLU A 266 -19.97 -18.99 -2.83
CA GLU A 266 -20.41 -17.82 -2.06
C GLU A 266 -19.67 -16.55 -2.47
N TRP A 267 -18.50 -16.63 -3.11
CA TRP A 267 -17.80 -15.47 -3.63
C TRP A 267 -18.48 -14.97 -4.92
N ARG A 268 -19.38 -14.00 -4.77
CA ARG A 268 -20.18 -13.45 -5.88
C ARG A 268 -19.88 -11.99 -6.14
N ASN A 269 -19.60 -11.24 -5.09
CA ASN A 269 -19.30 -9.82 -5.10
C ASN A 269 -17.84 -9.57 -4.71
N ASN A 270 -17.32 -8.43 -5.15
CA ASN A 270 -16.01 -7.92 -4.78
C ASN A 270 -16.16 -6.60 -4.03
N LEU A 271 -15.14 -6.23 -3.25
CA LEU A 271 -15.06 -4.88 -2.73
C LEU A 271 -15.08 -3.88 -3.89
N ALA A 272 -15.88 -2.83 -3.73
CA ALA A 272 -15.98 -1.76 -4.73
C ALA A 272 -14.63 -1.06 -4.93
N ALA A 273 -14.48 -0.39 -6.07
CA ALA A 273 -13.42 0.59 -6.21
C ALA A 273 -13.77 1.82 -5.34
N PRO A 274 -12.76 2.51 -4.78
CA PRO A 274 -13.02 3.75 -4.10
C PRO A 274 -13.68 4.77 -5.02
N GLU A 275 -14.62 5.55 -4.49
CA GLU A 275 -15.26 6.61 -5.27
C GLU A 275 -14.23 7.66 -5.66
N THR A 276 -14.28 8.04 -6.94
CA THR A 276 -13.40 9.04 -7.54
C THR A 276 -14.19 10.32 -7.69
N ILE A 277 -13.93 11.30 -6.82
CA ILE A 277 -14.56 12.61 -6.89
C ILE A 277 -13.56 13.58 -7.52
N ILE A 278 -13.82 13.99 -8.77
CA ILE A 278 -13.08 15.08 -9.40
C ILE A 278 -13.54 16.39 -8.76
N LEU A 279 -12.69 16.98 -7.93
CA LEU A 279 -12.96 18.30 -7.37
C LEU A 279 -12.61 19.37 -8.38
N ASN A 280 -13.61 19.84 -9.12
CA ASN A 280 -13.48 21.01 -9.97
C ASN A 280 -13.28 22.26 -9.11
N GLY A 281 -12.22 23.01 -9.38
CA GLY A 281 -11.87 24.18 -8.56
C GLY A 281 -10.51 24.76 -8.90
N THR A 282 -10.11 25.74 -8.11
CA THR A 282 -8.80 26.38 -8.20
C THR A 282 -7.89 25.80 -7.12
N TYR A 283 -6.87 25.07 -7.54
CA TYR A 283 -5.91 24.38 -6.70
C TYR A 283 -4.81 25.35 -6.31
N ILE A 284 -4.57 25.49 -5.00
CA ILE A 284 -3.54 26.37 -4.48
C ILE A 284 -2.37 25.53 -3.99
N PHE A 285 -1.32 25.49 -4.79
CA PHE A 285 -0.07 24.81 -4.45
C PHE A 285 0.89 25.76 -3.77
N ARG A 286 1.48 25.33 -2.65
CA ARG A 286 2.71 25.92 -2.15
C ARG A 286 3.89 25.10 -2.66
N VAL A 287 4.77 25.76 -3.40
CA VAL A 287 6.03 25.20 -3.91
C VAL A 287 7.18 25.79 -3.12
N SER A 288 8.13 24.97 -2.70
CA SER A 288 9.29 25.46 -1.95
C SER A 288 10.59 24.74 -2.26
N ILE A 289 11.66 25.52 -2.26
CA ILE A 289 13.04 25.04 -2.34
C ILE A 289 13.88 25.82 -1.31
N GLY A 290 14.53 25.10 -0.40
CA GLY A 290 15.26 25.70 0.72
C GLY A 290 14.38 26.65 1.55
N LYS A 291 14.71 27.94 1.58
CA LYS A 291 13.94 28.96 2.31
C LYS A 291 12.89 29.67 1.46
N SER A 292 12.87 29.39 0.17
CA SER A 292 12.12 30.15 -0.83
C SER A 292 10.84 29.42 -1.17
N LYS A 293 9.74 30.19 -1.26
CA LYS A 293 8.38 29.66 -1.37
C LYS A 293 7.58 30.48 -2.36
N ARG A 294 6.72 29.78 -3.10
CA ARG A 294 5.77 30.33 -4.06
C ARG A 294 4.41 29.70 -3.81
N TRP A 295 3.36 30.49 -3.90
CA TRP A 295 1.98 29.98 -3.94
C TRP A 295 1.46 30.18 -5.33
N ILE A 296 1.04 29.11 -5.97
CA ILE A 296 0.59 29.07 -7.36
C ILE A 296 -0.86 28.60 -7.38
N ALA A 297 -1.73 29.41 -7.96
CA ALA A 297 -3.13 29.06 -8.23
C ALA A 297 -3.22 28.43 -9.62
N VAL A 298 -3.86 27.27 -9.72
CA VAL A 298 -4.00 26.48 -10.95
C VAL A 298 -5.43 25.96 -11.08
N SER A 299 -6.05 26.05 -12.25
CA SER A 299 -7.37 25.44 -12.47
C SER A 299 -7.26 23.91 -12.52
N SER A 300 -8.27 23.19 -12.03
CA SER A 300 -8.35 21.73 -12.14
C SER A 300 -8.28 21.22 -13.58
N SER A 301 -8.67 22.04 -14.56
CA SER A 301 -8.63 21.71 -15.98
C SER A 301 -7.26 21.93 -16.63
N MET A 302 -6.33 22.62 -15.99
CA MET A 302 -4.98 22.84 -16.52
C MET A 302 -4.14 21.58 -16.42
N LEU A 303 -3.06 21.53 -17.19
CA LEU A 303 -2.12 20.43 -17.24
C LEU A 303 -1.03 20.59 -16.19
N PHE A 304 -0.36 19.49 -15.85
CA PHE A 304 0.85 19.55 -15.03
C PHE A 304 1.98 20.31 -15.71
N GLU A 305 1.97 20.36 -17.05
CA GLU A 305 2.90 21.16 -17.84
C GLU A 305 2.79 22.65 -17.51
N ASP A 306 1.56 23.18 -17.42
CA ASP A 306 1.32 24.57 -17.05
C ASP A 306 1.89 24.88 -15.65
N LEU A 307 1.70 23.96 -14.71
CA LEU A 307 2.25 24.07 -13.35
C LEU A 307 3.78 24.00 -13.36
N CYS A 308 4.38 23.11 -14.14
CA CYS A 308 5.83 22.97 -14.29
C CYS A 308 6.46 24.28 -14.74
N GLN A 309 5.99 24.82 -15.87
CA GLN A 309 6.53 26.06 -16.44
C GLN A 309 6.43 27.22 -15.46
N THR A 310 5.29 27.32 -14.77
CA THR A 310 5.08 28.35 -13.74
C THR A 310 6.00 28.17 -12.53
N ILE A 311 6.37 26.95 -12.16
CA ILE A 311 7.36 26.71 -11.11
C ILE A 311 8.72 27.22 -11.56
N LEU A 312 9.18 26.85 -12.76
CA LEU A 312 10.49 27.25 -13.27
C LEU A 312 10.59 28.77 -13.37
N ASP A 313 9.59 29.43 -13.96
CA ASP A 313 9.49 30.90 -14.00
C ASP A 313 9.51 31.52 -12.60
N ALA A 314 8.80 30.94 -11.64
CA ALA A 314 8.71 31.51 -10.29
C ALA A 314 10.04 31.46 -9.52
N PHE A 315 10.97 30.59 -9.93
CA PHE A 315 12.28 30.41 -9.32
C PHE A 315 13.43 30.83 -10.23
N ASP A 316 13.16 31.50 -11.37
CA ASP A 316 14.15 31.95 -12.35
C ASP A 316 15.03 30.80 -12.90
N PHE A 317 14.42 29.64 -13.14
CA PHE A 317 15.07 28.49 -13.76
C PHE A 317 14.82 28.45 -15.28
N ASP A 318 15.72 27.84 -16.03
CA ASP A 318 15.56 27.54 -17.45
C ASP A 318 14.62 26.32 -17.70
N TYR A 319 14.55 25.90 -18.97
CA TYR A 319 13.66 24.85 -19.48
C TYR A 319 14.42 23.70 -20.18
N ASP A 320 15.74 23.64 -20.02
CA ASP A 320 16.61 22.82 -20.89
C ASP A 320 16.72 21.35 -20.42
N HIS A 321 16.10 21.00 -19.29
CA HIS A 321 16.28 19.70 -18.65
C HIS A 321 14.98 18.93 -18.43
N LEU A 322 15.12 17.60 -18.35
CA LEU A 322 14.03 16.70 -18.00
C LEU A 322 13.56 16.90 -16.55
N TYR A 323 12.29 16.58 -16.31
CA TYR A 323 11.66 16.69 -15.01
C TYR A 323 10.58 15.64 -14.77
N GLN A 324 10.15 15.52 -13.52
CA GLN A 324 8.98 14.72 -13.15
C GLN A 324 8.37 15.21 -11.84
N PHE A 325 7.07 14.97 -11.66
CA PHE A 325 6.41 15.05 -10.37
C PHE A 325 6.35 13.66 -9.74
N GLN A 326 6.85 13.52 -8.51
CA GLN A 326 6.80 12.28 -7.72
C GLN A 326 5.83 12.44 -6.56
N PHE A 327 4.95 11.48 -6.35
CA PHE A 327 4.04 11.49 -5.21
C PHE A 327 3.68 10.08 -4.77
N LYS A 328 2.86 9.99 -3.72
CA LYS A 328 2.26 8.72 -3.31
C LYS A 328 0.77 8.75 -3.56
N ASP A 329 0.26 7.66 -4.12
CA ASP A 329 -1.18 7.49 -4.26
C ASP A 329 -1.86 7.23 -2.91
N ARG A 330 -3.19 7.10 -2.91
CA ARG A 330 -3.98 6.77 -1.72
C ARG A 330 -3.54 5.48 -1.03
N TYR A 331 -3.06 4.48 -1.79
CA TYR A 331 -2.59 3.20 -1.27
C TYR A 331 -1.18 3.31 -0.67
N GLY A 332 -0.43 4.33 -1.07
CA GLY A 332 0.93 4.62 -0.62
C GLY A 332 2.02 4.20 -1.61
N LEU A 333 1.64 3.84 -2.84
CA LEU A 333 2.56 3.52 -3.93
C LEU A 333 3.14 4.79 -4.51
N ARG A 334 4.41 4.76 -4.88
CA ARG A 334 5.01 5.85 -5.63
C ARG A 334 4.36 5.94 -7.01
N GLN A 335 3.99 7.16 -7.39
CA GLN A 335 3.50 7.52 -8.71
C GLN A 335 4.36 8.65 -9.25
N ASN A 336 4.51 8.69 -10.58
CA ASN A 336 5.20 9.76 -11.28
C ASN A 336 4.29 10.35 -12.36
N ILE A 337 4.48 11.64 -12.65
CA ILE A 337 4.03 12.28 -13.90
C ILE A 337 5.28 12.86 -14.53
N ASN A 338 5.61 12.40 -15.73
CA ASN A 338 6.94 12.53 -16.32
C ASN A 338 6.98 13.58 -17.43
N HIS A 339 8.18 14.07 -17.74
CA HIS A 339 8.39 14.96 -18.89
C HIS A 339 7.94 14.27 -20.20
N PRO A 340 7.35 15.00 -21.18
CA PRO A 340 6.90 14.43 -22.45
C PRO A 340 7.98 13.80 -23.34
N PHE A 341 9.27 13.93 -23.00
CA PHE A 341 10.40 13.33 -23.73
C PHE A 341 10.89 12.04 -23.06
N MET A 342 10.23 11.61 -21.98
CA MET A 342 10.39 10.28 -21.40
C MET A 342 9.36 9.36 -22.08
N ASP A 343 9.60 9.08 -23.37
CA ASP A 343 8.63 8.48 -24.31
C ASP A 343 8.04 7.13 -23.86
N ASP A 344 8.75 6.34 -23.04
CA ASP A 344 8.31 5.02 -22.57
C ASP A 344 7.74 5.03 -21.13
N GLU A 345 7.53 6.21 -20.54
CA GLU A 345 7.12 6.36 -19.13
C GLU A 345 5.91 7.29 -18.94
N PRO A 346 4.70 6.95 -19.44
CA PRO A 346 3.49 7.69 -19.10
C PRO A 346 3.15 7.54 -17.60
N PRO A 347 2.34 8.45 -17.02
CA PRO A 347 1.67 9.58 -17.67
C PRO A 347 2.58 10.82 -17.84
N TRP A 348 2.33 11.63 -18.86
CA TRP A 348 3.12 12.84 -19.17
C TRP A 348 2.48 14.13 -18.66
N THR A 349 3.29 15.15 -18.37
CA THR A 349 2.82 16.43 -17.84
C THR A 349 1.92 17.20 -18.79
N ASP A 350 2.08 17.04 -20.10
CA ASP A 350 1.29 17.69 -21.15
C ASP A 350 0.00 16.95 -21.53
N ASP A 351 -0.24 15.78 -20.94
CA ASP A 351 -1.47 14.99 -21.12
C ASP A 351 -2.23 14.75 -19.80
N THR A 352 -1.63 15.12 -18.66
CA THR A 352 -2.24 14.90 -17.34
C THR A 352 -2.81 16.20 -16.77
N ARG A 353 -4.11 16.21 -16.45
CA ARG A 353 -4.75 17.36 -15.79
C ARG A 353 -4.53 17.36 -14.27
N ILE A 354 -4.45 18.55 -13.69
CA ILE A 354 -4.33 18.75 -12.23
C ILE A 354 -5.46 18.04 -11.48
N GLY A 355 -6.71 18.24 -11.91
CA GLY A 355 -7.87 17.64 -11.25
C GLY A 355 -7.88 16.12 -11.30
N GLU A 356 -7.28 15.51 -12.32
CA GLU A 356 -7.26 14.05 -12.50
C GLU A 356 -6.21 13.38 -11.60
N ALA A 357 -4.97 13.88 -11.59
CA ALA A 357 -3.93 13.26 -10.75
C ALA A 357 -4.20 13.43 -9.25
N MET A 358 -4.78 14.57 -8.85
CA MET A 358 -5.05 14.87 -7.44
C MET A 358 -6.14 13.98 -6.82
N ILE A 359 -6.93 13.27 -7.63
CA ILE A 359 -7.85 12.20 -7.17
C ILE A 359 -7.05 11.05 -6.53
N HIS A 360 -5.91 10.75 -7.13
CA HIS A 360 -5.16 9.55 -6.82
C HIS A 360 -4.11 9.82 -5.73
N SER A 361 -3.74 11.08 -5.48
CA SER A 361 -2.54 11.46 -4.73
C SER A 361 -2.79 12.00 -3.32
N ALA A 362 -1.78 11.84 -2.46
CA ALA A 362 -1.66 12.61 -1.23
C ALA A 362 -1.43 14.11 -1.55
N SER A 363 -1.78 14.99 -0.62
CA SER A 363 -1.57 16.47 -0.70
C SER A 363 -0.11 16.95 -0.84
N GLN A 364 0.84 16.06 -1.10
CA GLN A 364 2.27 16.34 -1.25
C GLN A 364 2.86 15.61 -2.45
N MET A 365 3.64 16.36 -3.23
CA MET A 365 4.44 15.89 -4.35
C MET A 365 5.84 16.49 -4.26
N THR A 366 6.80 15.90 -4.96
CA THR A 366 8.13 16.43 -5.19
C THR A 366 8.28 16.68 -6.68
N PHE A 367 8.55 17.91 -7.08
CA PHE A 367 8.91 18.21 -8.46
C PHE A 367 10.43 18.12 -8.58
N VAL A 368 10.91 17.15 -9.35
CA VAL A 368 12.32 16.90 -9.59
C VAL A 368 12.66 17.49 -10.96
N TYR A 369 13.57 18.46 -11.00
CA TYR A 369 14.03 19.13 -12.23
C TYR A 369 15.54 18.93 -12.40
N ASP A 370 15.97 18.71 -13.64
CA ASP A 370 17.33 18.34 -14.02
C ASP A 370 17.84 17.11 -13.26
N PHE A 371 17.77 15.95 -13.90
CA PHE A 371 18.24 14.69 -13.30
C PHE A 371 19.77 14.64 -13.10
N GLY A 372 20.53 15.59 -13.67
CA GLY A 372 21.95 15.79 -13.38
C GLY A 372 22.16 16.41 -11.99
N ASP A 373 21.65 17.63 -11.79
CA ASP A 373 21.83 18.38 -10.53
C ASP A 373 20.79 18.03 -9.43
N ASN A 374 19.72 17.32 -9.80
CA ASN A 374 18.65 16.80 -8.95
C ASN A 374 18.00 17.88 -8.07
N TRP A 375 17.47 18.92 -8.71
CA TRP A 375 16.70 19.96 -8.02
C TRP A 375 15.37 19.40 -7.53
N GLU A 376 15.15 19.43 -6.22
CA GLU A 376 13.92 18.94 -5.59
C GLU A 376 13.09 20.10 -5.01
N PHE A 377 11.91 20.32 -5.58
CA PHE A 377 10.92 21.26 -5.08
C PHE A 377 9.82 20.53 -4.31
N ASP A 378 9.57 20.94 -3.07
CA ASP A 378 8.43 20.47 -2.27
C ASP A 378 7.15 21.13 -2.80
N VAL A 379 6.23 20.36 -3.39
CA VAL A 379 4.93 20.84 -3.89
C VAL A 379 3.82 20.33 -2.97
N THR A 380 3.13 21.24 -2.29
CA THR A 380 2.05 20.92 -1.34
C THR A 380 0.74 21.55 -1.81
N LEU A 381 -0.30 20.75 -1.98
CA LEU A 381 -1.68 21.27 -2.10
C LEU A 381 -2.12 21.82 -0.73
N GLU A 382 -2.35 23.13 -0.63
CA GLU A 382 -2.80 23.76 0.62
C GLU A 382 -4.31 23.82 0.73
N ARG A 383 -5.02 24.08 -0.38
CA ARG A 383 -6.48 24.12 -0.45
C ARG A 383 -6.97 24.09 -1.90
N ILE A 384 -8.26 23.82 -2.05
CA ILE A 384 -9.00 23.95 -3.30
C ILE A 384 -10.07 25.02 -3.08
N ASP A 385 -9.95 26.12 -3.81
CA ASP A 385 -10.92 27.22 -3.81
C ASP A 385 -11.97 26.96 -4.93
N PRO A 386 -13.15 27.62 -4.92
CA PRO A 386 -14.10 27.53 -6.03
C PRO A 386 -13.48 27.86 -7.39
N VAL A 387 -14.11 27.38 -8.47
CA VAL A 387 -13.66 27.65 -9.84
C VAL A 387 -13.58 29.16 -10.08
N ASP A 388 -12.41 29.65 -10.50
CA ASP A 388 -12.23 31.01 -11.00
C ASP A 388 -12.19 30.99 -12.52
N GLU A 389 -13.30 31.39 -13.16
CA GLU A 389 -13.42 31.41 -14.62
C GLU A 389 -12.43 32.38 -15.30
N ASN A 390 -11.85 33.32 -14.54
CA ASN A 390 -10.88 34.29 -15.04
C ASN A 390 -9.44 33.76 -15.00
N LEU A 391 -9.17 32.65 -14.30
CA LEU A 391 -7.84 32.04 -14.25
C LEU A 391 -7.57 31.27 -15.55
N LYS A 392 -7.00 31.95 -16.55
CA LYS A 392 -6.68 31.37 -17.87
C LYS A 392 -5.33 30.66 -17.95
N GLU A 393 -4.41 31.02 -17.06
CA GLU A 393 -3.10 30.43 -16.89
C GLU A 393 -2.79 30.34 -15.39
N PRO A 394 -1.87 29.46 -14.95
CA PRO A 394 -1.46 29.44 -13.56
C PRO A 394 -0.93 30.80 -13.10
N LYS A 395 -1.19 31.15 -11.84
CA LYS A 395 -0.82 32.45 -11.30
C LYS A 395 -0.07 32.34 -9.99
N ILE A 396 1.10 32.97 -9.92
CA ILE A 396 1.82 33.18 -8.66
C ILE A 396 1.05 34.20 -7.84
N ILE A 397 0.44 33.76 -6.73
CA ILE A 397 -0.35 34.62 -5.85
C ILE A 397 0.43 35.13 -4.63
N LYS A 398 1.58 34.52 -4.33
CA LYS A 398 2.47 34.95 -3.23
C LYS A 398 3.89 34.42 -3.42
N SER A 399 4.88 35.25 -3.10
CA SER A 399 6.30 34.89 -3.09
C SER A 399 6.94 35.23 -1.75
N VAL A 400 7.81 34.35 -1.25
CA VAL A 400 8.60 34.56 -0.03
C VAL A 400 10.01 34.03 -0.26
N GLY A 401 11.04 34.84 0.03
CA GLY A 401 12.44 34.47 -0.12
C GLY A 401 12.94 34.52 -1.56
N GLU A 402 14.23 34.84 -1.70
CA GLU A 402 14.94 34.93 -2.98
C GLU A 402 15.15 33.53 -3.59
N PRO A 403 14.85 33.31 -4.88
CA PRO A 403 15.12 32.02 -5.50
C PRO A 403 16.63 31.68 -5.46
N PRO A 404 16.99 30.38 -5.39
CA PRO A 404 18.39 29.99 -5.48
C PRO A 404 18.93 30.29 -6.89
N GLU A 405 20.23 30.55 -7.01
CA GLU A 405 20.90 30.56 -8.32
C GLU A 405 20.89 29.13 -8.88
N GLN A 406 20.34 28.94 -10.07
CA GLN A 406 20.23 27.61 -10.71
C GLN A 406 21.61 27.03 -11.03
N TYR A 407 22.46 27.76 -11.77
CA TYR A 407 23.81 27.31 -12.06
C TYR A 407 24.80 28.41 -11.73
N ARG A 408 25.88 28.04 -11.05
CA ARG A 408 27.02 28.95 -10.90
C ARG A 408 27.54 29.29 -12.29
N ARG A 409 27.61 30.57 -12.62
CA ARG A 409 28.30 31.00 -13.84
C ARG A 409 29.76 30.52 -13.76
N TRP A 410 30.19 29.71 -14.72
CA TRP A 410 31.60 29.42 -14.90
C TRP A 410 32.30 30.74 -15.28
N GLU A 411 33.10 31.29 -14.36
CA GLU A 411 34.02 32.37 -14.70
C GLU A 411 35.10 31.78 -15.62
N TYR A 412 34.99 32.05 -16.92
CA TYR A 412 35.98 31.69 -17.93
C TYR A 412 37.18 32.63 -17.91
#